data_AF-A0A818NHX3-F1
#
_entry.id   AF-A0A818NHX3-F1
#
_cell.length_a   1.000
_cell.length_b   1.000
_cell.length_c   1.000
_cell.angle_alpha   90.00
_cell.angle_beta   90.00
_cell.angle_gamma   90.00
#
_symmetry.space_group_name_H-M   'P 1'
#
loop_
_entity.id
_entity.type
_entity.pdbx_description
1 polymer ?
#
loop_
_entity_poly.entity_id
_entity_poly.type
_entity_poly.pdbx_seq_one_letter_code
_entity_poly.pdbx_strand_id
1 'polypeptide(L)'
;MYSFFLQCAISTDQQSVNNVLQWIRKRFINEQLSVIEYFLRNLSLYDNRFHLEYLPDNFKIIEQIMDIAFNHLQKTSNTVESILTYGFLLLVKAEYYQNKTQQEKIQEFACKIIKR
;
A
#
# COMPACT_ATOMS: atom_id res chain seq x y z
N MET A 1 -11.71 3.09 -11.63
CA MET A 1 -11.41 1.85 -12.39
C MET A 1 -10.24 1.08 -11.79
N TYR A 2 -9.13 1.71 -11.40
CA TYR A 2 -7.96 0.99 -10.86
C TYR A 2 -8.16 0.41 -9.44
N SER A 3 -8.87 1.12 -8.55
CA SER A 3 -9.26 0.60 -7.23
C SER A 3 -10.17 -0.62 -7.34
N PHE A 4 -11.04 -0.65 -8.36
CA PHE A 4 -11.95 -1.76 -8.63
C PHE A 4 -11.18 -3.05 -8.93
N PHE A 5 -10.10 -3.00 -9.73
CA PHE A 5 -9.27 -4.19 -9.98
C PHE A 5 -8.64 -4.75 -8.70
N LEU A 6 -8.15 -3.88 -7.81
CA LEU A 6 -7.59 -4.36 -6.53
C LEU A 6 -8.68 -4.89 -5.61
N GLN A 7 -9.85 -4.24 -5.53
CA GLN A 7 -10.98 -4.74 -4.76
C GLN A 7 -11.46 -6.11 -5.26
N CYS A 8 -11.59 -6.29 -6.57
CA CYS A 8 -11.90 -7.60 -7.15
C CYS A 8 -10.82 -8.64 -6.82
N ALA A 9 -9.55 -8.25 -6.91
CA ALA A 9 -8.45 -9.15 -6.55
C ALA A 9 -8.49 -9.57 -5.08
N ILE A 10 -8.76 -8.63 -4.17
CA ILE A 10 -8.92 -8.88 -2.73
C ILE A 10 -10.05 -9.88 -2.46
N SER A 11 -11.17 -9.79 -3.21
CA SER A 11 -12.28 -10.74 -3.14
C SER A 11 -11.97 -12.11 -3.73
N THR A 12 -10.90 -12.27 -4.50
CA THR A 12 -10.56 -13.50 -5.21
C THR A 12 -9.50 -14.31 -4.45
N ASP A 13 -8.23 -13.92 -4.55
CA ASP A 13 -7.10 -14.67 -3.97
C ASP A 13 -5.79 -13.84 -3.91
N GLN A 14 -4.79 -14.38 -3.21
CA GLN A 14 -3.46 -13.80 -3.08
C GLN A 14 -2.76 -13.56 -4.43
N GLN A 15 -2.87 -14.51 -5.37
CA GLN A 15 -2.17 -14.42 -6.65
C GLN A 15 -2.69 -13.25 -7.47
N SER A 16 -4.00 -13.02 -7.43
CA SER A 16 -4.69 -11.92 -8.07
C SER A 16 -4.25 -10.58 -7.46
N VAL A 17 -4.15 -10.49 -6.12
CA VAL A 17 -3.66 -9.29 -5.44
C VAL A 17 -2.22 -8.99 -5.87
N ASN A 18 -1.35 -9.99 -5.83
CA ASN A 18 0.04 -9.88 -6.28
C ASN A 18 0.12 -9.39 -7.73
N ASN A 19 -0.68 -9.97 -8.63
CA ASN A 19 -0.72 -9.59 -10.05
C ASN A 19 -1.15 -8.13 -10.24
N VAL A 20 -2.17 -7.66 -9.53
CA VAL A 20 -2.63 -6.26 -9.61
C VAL A 20 -1.58 -5.31 -9.04
N LEU A 21 -0.98 -5.61 -7.89
CA LEU A 21 0.08 -4.77 -7.31
C LEU A 21 1.31 -4.70 -8.23
N GLN A 22 1.69 -5.82 -8.86
CA GLN A 22 2.75 -5.86 -9.87
C GLN A 22 2.40 -5.02 -11.10
N TRP A 23 1.15 -5.09 -11.54
CA TRP A 23 0.65 -4.28 -12.65
C TRP A 23 0.70 -2.77 -12.33
N ILE A 24 0.26 -2.37 -11.13
CA ILE A 24 0.34 -0.97 -10.64
C ILE A 24 1.81 -0.52 -10.64
N ARG A 25 2.71 -1.32 -10.08
CA ARG A 25 4.15 -1.04 -10.05
C ARG A 25 4.72 -0.81 -11.45
N LYS A 26 4.34 -1.63 -12.44
CA LYS A 26 4.83 -1.51 -13.83
C LYS A 26 4.31 -0.27 -14.55
N ARG A 27 3.10 0.21 -14.26
CA ARG A 27 2.51 1.39 -14.93
C ARG A 27 3.25 2.70 -14.65
N PHE A 28 4.07 2.73 -13.61
CA PHE A 28 4.94 3.86 -13.33
C PHE A 28 6.11 4.03 -14.28
N ILE A 29 6.72 2.91 -14.70
CA ILE A 29 7.80 2.92 -15.69
C ILE A 29 7.32 3.58 -17.00
N ASN A 30 6.00 3.55 -17.23
CA ASN A 30 5.33 4.15 -18.38
C ASN A 30 4.65 5.50 -18.04
N GLU A 31 5.07 6.17 -16.96
CA GLU A 31 4.66 7.53 -16.56
C GLU A 31 3.15 7.73 -16.27
N GLN A 32 2.41 6.67 -15.91
CA GLN A 32 0.99 6.81 -15.54
C GLN A 32 0.81 7.23 -14.07
N LEU A 33 1.29 8.43 -13.71
CA LEU A 33 1.30 8.98 -12.34
C LEU A 33 -0.08 8.95 -11.66
N SER A 34 -1.15 9.20 -12.42
CA SER A 34 -2.53 9.18 -11.91
C SER A 34 -2.96 7.84 -11.32
N VAL A 35 -2.39 6.71 -11.80
CA VAL A 35 -2.69 5.37 -11.26
C VAL A 35 -2.16 5.24 -9.83
N ILE A 36 -0.98 5.79 -9.56
CA ILE A 36 -0.35 5.73 -8.24
C ILE A 36 -0.99 6.72 -7.27
N GLU A 37 -1.22 7.96 -7.70
CA GLU A 37 -1.95 8.91 -6.86
C GLU A 37 -3.29 8.34 -6.42
N TYR A 38 -4.00 7.70 -7.35
CA TYR A 38 -5.25 7.06 -7.05
C TYR A 38 -5.08 5.86 -6.13
N PHE A 39 -4.08 5.01 -6.34
CA PHE A 39 -3.76 3.90 -5.44
C PHE A 39 -3.48 4.38 -4.01
N LEU A 40 -2.62 5.40 -3.84
CA LEU A 40 -2.27 5.97 -2.54
C LEU A 40 -3.47 6.56 -1.82
N ARG A 41 -4.33 7.31 -2.53
CA ARG A 41 -5.55 7.88 -1.96
C ARG A 41 -6.55 6.83 -1.47
N ASN A 42 -6.53 5.63 -2.04
CA ASN A 42 -7.45 4.55 -1.68
C ASN A 42 -6.82 3.52 -0.74
N LEU A 43 -5.52 3.62 -0.44
CA LEU A 43 -4.78 2.59 0.29
C LEU A 43 -5.34 2.35 1.70
N SER A 44 -5.77 3.43 2.36
CA SER A 44 -6.43 3.41 3.67
C SER A 44 -7.89 2.95 3.61
N LEU A 45 -8.52 2.98 2.44
CA LEU A 45 -9.93 2.62 2.22
C LEU A 45 -10.11 1.14 1.83
N TYR A 46 -9.02 0.43 1.52
CA TYR A 46 -9.08 -1.01 1.30
C TYR A 46 -9.50 -1.73 2.59
N ASP A 47 -10.10 -2.91 2.43
CA ASP A 47 -10.67 -3.64 3.55
C ASP A 47 -9.59 -4.21 4.49
N ASN A 48 -10.05 -4.69 5.65
CA ASN A 48 -9.18 -5.34 6.62
C ASN A 48 -8.46 -6.55 6.02
N ARG A 49 -9.04 -7.23 5.04
CA ARG A 49 -8.45 -8.41 4.42
C ARG A 49 -7.16 -8.02 3.70
N PHE A 50 -7.18 -6.91 2.96
CA PHE A 50 -5.98 -6.36 2.36
C PHE A 50 -4.90 -6.04 3.39
N HIS A 51 -5.25 -5.31 4.45
CA HIS A 51 -4.26 -4.90 5.44
C HIS A 51 -3.74 -6.05 6.30
N LEU A 52 -4.59 -7.02 6.65
CA LEU A 52 -4.26 -8.08 7.60
C LEU A 52 -3.68 -9.32 6.91
N GLU A 53 -4.24 -9.74 5.77
CA GLU A 53 -3.85 -10.98 5.08
C GLU A 53 -2.83 -10.73 3.98
N TYR A 54 -3.07 -9.72 3.13
CA TYR A 54 -2.32 -9.60 1.87
C TYR A 54 -1.10 -8.69 1.94
N LEU A 55 -1.16 -7.65 2.77
CA LEU A 55 -0.07 -6.69 2.92
C LEU A 55 1.25 -7.34 3.40
N PRO A 56 1.27 -8.26 4.39
CA PRO A 56 2.50 -8.87 4.87
C PRO A 56 3.35 -9.53 3.78
N ASP A 57 2.70 -10.15 2.79
CA ASP A 57 3.38 -10.82 1.68
C ASP A 57 3.79 -9.85 0.56
N ASN A 58 3.31 -8.60 0.62
CA ASN A 58 3.45 -7.61 -0.45
C ASN A 58 4.26 -6.37 -0.06
N PHE A 59 4.82 -6.30 1.15
CA PHE A 59 5.55 -5.12 1.64
C PHE A 59 6.54 -4.54 0.63
N LYS A 60 7.37 -5.40 0.02
CA LYS A 60 8.39 -4.95 -0.95
C LYS A 60 7.78 -4.23 -2.15
N ILE A 61 6.63 -4.71 -2.63
CA ILE A 61 5.96 -4.11 -3.79
C ILE A 61 5.32 -2.77 -3.40
N ILE A 62 4.66 -2.72 -2.24
CA ILE A 62 4.05 -1.50 -1.72
C ILE A 62 5.11 -0.44 -1.42
N GLU A 63 6.21 -0.83 -0.78
CA GLU A 63 7.35 0.05 -0.50
C GLU A 63 7.90 0.67 -1.79
N GLN A 64 8.10 -0.16 -2.81
CA GLN A 64 8.58 0.29 -4.11
C GLN A 64 7.61 1.28 -4.75
N ILE A 65 6.29 1.04 -4.69
CA ILE A 65 5.26 1.97 -5.19
C ILE A 65 5.33 3.31 -4.44
N MET A 66 5.57 3.29 -3.13
CA MET A 66 5.72 4.51 -2.33
C MET A 66 7.01 5.27 -2.64
N ASP A 67 8.15 4.59 -2.81
CA ASP A 67 9.42 5.22 -3.19
C ASP A 67 9.31 5.96 -4.53
N ILE A 68 8.75 5.25 -5.49
CA ILE A 68 8.32 5.75 -6.79
C ILE A 68 7.47 7.02 -6.63
N ALA A 69 6.42 6.98 -5.81
CA ALA A 69 5.55 8.12 -5.57
C ALA A 69 6.30 9.32 -4.98
N PHE A 70 7.14 9.10 -3.97
CA PHE A 70 7.95 10.14 -3.36
C PHE A 70 8.90 10.83 -4.36
N ASN A 71 9.53 10.04 -5.23
CA ASN A 71 10.51 10.55 -6.19
C ASN A 71 9.87 11.34 -7.33
N HIS A 72 8.72 10.89 -7.87
CA HIS A 72 8.14 11.51 -9.08
C HIS A 72 6.97 12.45 -8.83
N LEU A 73 6.20 12.29 -7.74
CA LEU A 73 5.10 13.21 -7.40
C LEU A 73 5.58 14.44 -6.61
N GLN A 74 6.89 14.69 -6.56
CA GLN A 74 7.52 15.87 -5.94
C GLN A 74 6.89 16.34 -4.62
N LYS A 75 6.69 15.42 -3.67
CA LYS A 75 6.16 15.72 -2.32
C LYS A 75 4.99 16.72 -2.35
N THR A 76 4.01 16.56 -3.25
CA THR A 76 2.76 17.30 -3.05
C THR A 76 2.25 17.00 -1.65
N SER A 77 1.74 18.02 -0.95
CA SER A 77 1.23 17.87 0.42
C SER A 77 0.27 16.68 0.53
N ASN A 78 -0.53 16.47 -0.50
CA ASN A 78 -1.52 15.40 -0.58
C ASN A 78 -0.90 13.99 -0.67
N THR A 79 0.21 13.83 -1.41
CA THR A 79 0.93 12.55 -1.47
C THR A 79 1.53 12.21 -0.11
N VAL A 80 2.18 13.18 0.54
CA VAL A 80 2.78 13.00 1.87
C VAL A 80 1.68 12.68 2.90
N GLU A 81 0.58 13.43 2.89
CA GLU A 81 -0.56 13.22 3.78
C GLU A 81 -1.19 11.83 3.60
N SER A 82 -1.40 11.39 2.35
CA SER A 82 -1.96 10.06 2.07
C SER A 82 -1.06 8.94 2.62
N ILE A 83 0.26 9.09 2.46
CA ILE A 83 1.25 8.13 2.92
C ILE A 83 1.33 8.10 4.46
N LEU A 84 1.35 9.27 5.11
CA LEU A 84 1.35 9.38 6.57
C LEU A 84 0.08 8.80 7.17
N THR A 85 -1.08 9.15 6.61
CA THR A 85 -2.39 8.63 7.02
C THR A 85 -2.40 7.11 6.96
N TYR A 86 -1.86 6.54 5.89
CA TYR A 86 -1.75 5.09 5.75
C TYR A 86 -0.77 4.48 6.76
N GLY A 87 0.38 5.11 7.00
CA GLY A 87 1.32 4.67 8.04
C GLY A 87 0.67 4.61 9.43
N PHE A 88 -0.07 5.65 9.82
CA PHE A 88 -0.80 5.64 11.09
C PHE A 88 -1.90 4.59 11.14
N LEU A 89 -2.64 4.39 10.05
CA LEU A 89 -3.62 3.29 9.95
C LEU A 89 -2.95 1.94 10.20
N LEU A 90 -1.78 1.69 9.61
CA LEU A 90 -1.07 0.43 9.81
C LEU A 90 -0.61 0.21 11.25
N LEU A 91 -0.23 1.26 11.97
CA LEU A 91 0.08 1.16 13.40
C LEU A 91 -1.16 0.72 14.21
N VAL A 92 -2.34 1.26 13.89
CA VAL A 92 -3.61 0.82 14.49
C VAL A 92 -3.93 -0.62 14.08
N LYS A 93 -3.75 -0.98 12.80
CA LYS A 93 -4.02 -2.33 12.30
C LYS A 93 -3.08 -3.39 12.89
N ALA A 94 -1.87 -3.00 13.25
CA ALA A 94 -0.90 -3.90 13.88
C ALA A 94 -1.45 -4.55 15.16
N GLU A 95 -2.31 -3.85 15.91
CA GLU A 95 -2.91 -4.36 17.16
C GLU A 95 -3.83 -5.57 16.95
N TYR A 96 -4.33 -5.78 15.72
CA TYR A 96 -5.21 -6.90 15.39
C TYR A 96 -4.43 -8.18 14.99
N TYR A 97 -3.10 -8.10 14.86
CA TYR A 97 -2.29 -9.28 14.59
C TYR A 97 -2.06 -10.07 15.88
N GLN A 98 -2.54 -11.31 15.89
CA GLN A 98 -2.30 -12.23 17.01
C GLN A 98 -0.84 -12.71 17.07
N ASN A 99 -0.16 -12.75 15.93
CA ASN A 99 1.24 -13.15 15.84
C ASN A 99 2.16 -11.94 16.06
N LYS A 100 2.92 -11.97 17.15
CA LYS A 100 3.86 -10.90 17.54
C LYS A 100 4.89 -10.56 16.45
N THR A 101 5.40 -11.55 15.73
CA THR A 101 6.36 -11.32 14.63
C THR A 101 5.71 -10.61 13.45
N GLN A 102 4.45 -10.93 13.12
CA GLN A 102 3.71 -10.22 12.06
C GLN A 102 3.36 -8.80 12.49
N GLN A 103 2.96 -8.62 13.76
CA GLN A 103 2.72 -7.31 14.36
C GLN A 103 3.96 -6.42 14.26
N GLU A 104 5.12 -6.91 14.69
CA GLU A 104 6.40 -6.18 14.62
C GLU A 104 6.74 -5.80 13.18
N LYS A 105 6.58 -6.71 12.21
CA LYS A 105 6.81 -6.42 10.79
C LYS A 105 5.92 -5.30 10.25
N ILE A 106 4.63 -5.30 10.61
CA ILE A 106 3.70 -4.25 10.20
C ILE A 106 4.07 -2.91 10.83
N GLN A 107 4.44 -2.91 12.11
CA GLN A 107 4.88 -1.70 12.82
C GLN A 107 6.17 -1.13 12.23
N GLU A 108 7.16 -1.98 11.93
CA GLU A 108 8.40 -1.59 11.27
C GLU A 108 8.12 -0.98 9.89
N PHE A 109 7.27 -1.62 9.10
CA PHE A 109 6.87 -1.11 7.79
C PHE A 109 6.17 0.24 7.90
N ALA A 110 5.21 0.38 8.82
CA ALA A 110 4.52 1.63 9.09
C ALA A 110 5.47 2.75 9.52
N CYS A 111 6.39 2.46 10.45
CA CYS A 111 7.40 3.42 10.90
C CYS A 111 8.34 3.85 9.77
N LYS A 112 8.73 2.91 8.91
CA LYS A 112 9.57 3.18 7.75
C LYS A 112 8.89 4.13 6.77
N ILE A 113 7.59 3.97 6.57
CA ILE A 113 6.79 4.85 5.72
C ILE A 113 6.68 6.26 6.32
N ILE A 114 6.44 6.35 7.63
CA ILE A 114 6.25 7.64 8.33
C ILE A 114 7.53 8.48 8.40
N LYS A 115 8.70 7.83 8.53
CA LYS A 115 9.99 8.51 8.71
C LYS A 115 10.64 9.01 7.40
N ARG A 116 10.00 8.81 6.25
CA ARG A 116 10.50 9.26 4.93
C ARG A 116 10.17 10.73 4.65
#